data_AF-A0A3C0WCA4-F1
#
_entry.id   AF-A0A3C0WCA4-F1
#
_cell.length_a   1.000
_cell.length_b   1.000
_cell.length_c   1.000
_cell.angle_alpha   90.00
_cell.angle_beta   90.00
_cell.angle_gamma   90.00
#
_symmetry.space_group_name_H-M   'P 1'
#
loop_
_entity.id
_entity.type
_entity.pdbx_description
1 polymer ?
#
loop_
_entity_poly.entity_id
_entity_poly.type
_entity_poly.pdbx_seq_one_letter_code
_entity_poly.pdbx_strand_id
1 'polypeptide(L)' 'MTQSEYEAELHFQLCKSIFATLGGRGIISEDDMHTLLRAAVEKYHAPIGELEVNSIAGEKNYKG' A
#
# COMPACT_ATOMS: atom_id res chain seq x y z
N MET A 1 14.57 9.01 -9.81
CA MET A 1 13.11 9.09 -9.69
C MET A 1 12.63 10.18 -10.63
N THR A 2 11.77 9.82 -11.58
CA THR A 2 11.12 10.76 -12.49
C THR A 2 9.99 11.50 -11.79
N GLN A 3 9.48 12.59 -12.39
CA GLN A 3 8.34 13.31 -11.82
C GLN A 3 7.09 12.42 -11.70
N SER A 4 6.82 11.58 -12.71
CA SER A 4 5.68 10.66 -12.68
C SER A 4 5.82 9.60 -11.59
N GLU A 5 7.03 9.07 -11.37
CA GLU A 5 7.30 8.14 -10.27
C GLU A 5 7.11 8.82 -8.90
N TYR A 6 7.51 10.08 -8.77
CA TYR A 6 7.29 10.85 -7.55
C TYR A 6 5.81 11.10 -7.27
N GLU A 7 5.03 11.48 -8.28
CA GLU A 7 3.58 11.67 -8.16
C GLU A 7 2.86 10.36 -7.83
N ALA A 8 3.26 9.24 -8.46
CA ALA A 8 2.76 7.91 -8.14
C ALA A 8 3.00 7.55 -6.65
N GLU A 9 4.21 7.80 -6.16
CA GLU A 9 4.58 7.53 -4.77
C GLU A 9 3.81 8.42 -3.80
N LEU A 10 3.63 9.71 -4.12
CA LEU A 10 2.83 10.63 -3.31
C LEU A 10 1.39 10.12 -3.12
N HIS A 11 0.76 9.66 -4.21
CA HIS A 11 -0.60 9.11 -4.14
C HIS A 11 -0.64 7.82 -3.32
N PHE A 12 0.33 6.92 -3.52
CA PHE A 12 0.43 5.69 -2.73
C PHE A 12 0.59 5.97 -1.23
N GLN A 13 1.47 6.89 -0.84
CA GLN A 13 1.69 7.25 0.57
C GLN A 13 0.44 7.88 1.20
N LEU A 14 -0.32 8.68 0.43
CA LEU A 14 -1.60 9.22 0.91
C LEU A 14 -2.62 8.10 1.16
N CYS A 15 -2.76 7.15 0.23
CA CYS A 15 -3.60 5.96 0.41
C CYS A 15 -3.20 5.17 1.65
N LYS A 16 -1.91 4.89 1.82
CA LYS A 16 -1.36 4.18 2.98
C LYS A 16 -1.70 4.88 4.30
N SER A 17 -1.54 6.20 4.38
CA SER A 17 -1.89 6.97 5.58
C SER A 17 -3.38 6.88 5.92
N ILE A 18 -4.25 6.93 4.91
CA ILE A 18 -5.69 6.76 5.07
C ILE A 18 -6.01 5.36 5.58
N PHE A 19 -5.48 4.31 4.95
CA PHE A 19 -5.77 2.92 5.33
C PHE A 19 -5.24 2.60 6.73
N ALA A 20 -4.04 3.06 7.08
CA ALA A 20 -3.51 2.92 8.43
C ALA A 20 -4.41 3.61 9.48
N THR A 21 -4.97 4.78 9.15
CA THR A 21 -5.92 5.47 10.04
C THR A 21 -7.23 4.67 10.20
N LEU A 22 -7.74 4.09 9.12
CA LEU A 22 -8.95 3.25 9.16
C LEU A 22 -8.71 1.96 9.96
N GLY A 23 -7.58 1.30 9.75
CA GLY A 23 -7.18 0.10 10.49
C GLY A 23 -6.97 0.38 11.97
N GLY A 24 -6.30 1.49 12.32
CA GLY A 24 -6.12 1.91 13.71
C GLY A 24 -7.43 2.27 14.43
N ARG A 25 -8.49 2.60 13.68
CA ARG A 25 -9.85 2.80 14.20
C ARG A 25 -10.70 1.52 14.20
N GLY A 26 -10.16 0.40 13.72
CA GLY A 26 -10.88 -0.87 13.59
C GLY A 26 -12.00 -0.85 12.54
N ILE A 27 -11.96 0.08 11.59
CA ILE A 27 -12.96 0.19 10.51
C ILE A 27 -12.72 -0.88 9.44
N ILE A 28 -11.45 -1.21 9.20
CA ILE A 28 -11.02 -2.25 8.28
C ILE A 28 -10.11 -3.23 9.03
N SER A 29 -10.12 -4.49 8.59
CA SER A 29 -9.19 -5.49 9.12
C SER A 29 -7.76 -5.25 8.60
N GLU A 30 -6.80 -5.94 9.20
CA GLU A 30 -5.43 -5.94 8.70
C GLU A 30 -5.32 -6.54 7.29
N ASP A 31 -6.09 -7.59 6.99
CA ASP A 31 -6.13 -8.21 5.67
C ASP A 31 -6.77 -7.28 4.61
N ASP A 32 -7.80 -6.52 5.00
CA ASP A 32 -8.39 -5.48 4.13
C ASP A 32 -7.36 -4.38 3.84
N MET A 33 -6.61 -3.94 4.86
CA MET A 33 -5.55 -2.95 4.71
C MET A 33 -4.50 -3.43 3.71
N HIS A 34 -4.06 -4.69 3.80
CA HIS A 34 -3.10 -5.27 2.86
C HIS A 34 -3.65 -5.33 1.43
N THR A 35 -4.89 -5.79 1.26
CA THR A 35 -5.57 -5.82 -0.05
C THR A 35 -5.66 -4.43 -0.68
N LEU A 36 -6.03 -3.43 0.12
CA LEU A 36 -6.13 -2.04 -0.32
C LEU A 36 -4.77 -1.43 -0.68
N LEU A 37 -3.70 -1.75 0.07
CA LEU A 37 -2.35 -1.32 -0.26
C LEU A 37 -1.87 -1.91 -1.59
N ARG A 38 -2.12 -3.20 -1.84
CA ARG A 38 -1.80 -3.82 -3.14
C ARG A 38 -2.56 -3.17 -4.29
N ALA A 39 -3.86 -2.95 -4.13
CA ALA A 39 -4.67 -2.26 -5.14
C ALA A 39 -4.16 -0.81 -5.41
N ALA A 40 -3.67 -0.11 -4.39
CA ALA A 40 -3.08 1.21 -4.55
C ALA A 40 -1.77 1.16 -5.33
N VAL A 41 -0.89 0.18 -5.06
CA VAL A 41 0.33 -0.04 -5.87
C VAL A 41 -0.02 -0.29 -7.33
N GLU A 42 -0.96 -1.20 -7.60
CA GLU A 42 -1.37 -1.55 -8.97
C GLU A 42 -1.96 -0.35 -9.71
N LYS A 43 -2.72 0.51 -9.02
CA LYS A 43 -3.35 1.70 -9.61
C LYS A 43 -2.35 2.80 -9.94
N TYR A 44 -1.41 3.07 -9.05
CA TYR A 44 -0.50 4.23 -9.18
C TYR A 44 0.85 3.85 -9.78
N HIS A 45 1.17 2.56 -9.87
CA HIS A 45 2.48 2.07 -10.28
C HIS A 45 3.61 2.68 -9.44
N ALA A 46 3.39 2.73 -8.12
CA ALA A 46 4.32 3.30 -7.15
C ALA A 46 5.50 2.33 -6.90
N PRO A 47 6.73 2.64 -7.36
CA PRO A 47 7.82 1.67 -7.35
C PRO A 47 8.30 1.31 -5.94
N ILE A 48 8.28 2.27 -5.01
CA ILE A 48 8.68 2.02 -3.62
C ILE A 48 7.54 1.33 -2.88
N GLY A 49 6.30 1.76 -3.11
CA GLY A 49 5.11 1.08 -2.59
C GLY A 49 5.03 -0.40 -2.97
N GLU A 50 5.41 -0.76 -4.19
CA GLU A 50 5.47 -2.15 -4.65
C GLU A 50 6.46 -2.99 -3.83
N LEU A 51 7.66 -2.46 -3.60
CA LEU A 51 8.67 -3.12 -2.75
C LEU A 51 8.16 -3.29 -1.32
N GLU A 52 7.48 -2.27 -0.78
CA GLU A 52 6.94 -2.30 0.57
C GLU A 52 5.86 -3.37 0.74
N VAL A 53 4.86 -3.37 -0.16
CA VAL A 53 3.76 -4.36 -0.13
C VAL A 53 4.31 -5.78 -0.29
N ASN A 54 5.27 -5.97 -1.21
CA ASN A 54 5.89 -7.28 -1.41
C ASN A 54 6.71 -7.74 -0.18
N SER A 55 7.38 -6.82 0.52
CA SER A 55 8.08 -7.13 1.78
C SER A 55 7.09 -7.58 2.85
N ILE A 56 5.98 -6.87 3.03
CA ILE A 56 4.93 -7.21 4.01
C ILE A 56 4.32 -8.58 3.70
N ALA A 57 4.03 -8.85 2.42
CA ALA A 57 3.49 -10.13 1.98
C ALA A 57 4.47 -11.29 2.28
N GLY A 58 5.76 -11.07 2.03
CA GLY A 58 6.82 -12.04 2.32
C GLY A 58 7.00 -12.31 3.81
N GLU A 59 6.99 -11.29 4.66
CA GLU A 59 7.14 -11.42 6.12
C GLU A 59 5.97 -12.18 6.76
N LYS A 60 4.75 -11.96 6.24
CA LYS A 60 3.52 -12.53 6.83
C LYS A 60 3.05 -13.83 6.16
N ASN A 61 3.82 -14.39 5.22
CA ASN A 61 3.43 -15.56 4.42
C ASN A 61 2.06 -15.40 3.74
N TYR A 62 1.67 -14.17 3.39
CA TYR A 62 0.43 -13.94 2.67
C TYR A 62 0.58 -14.49 1.25
N LYS A 63 0.01 -15.67 1.01
CA LYS A 63 -0.13 -16.29 -0.32
C LYS A 63 -1.37 -15.73 -1.01
N GLY A 64 -1.39 -14.42 -1.23
CA GLY A 64 -2.39 -13.76 -2.08
C GLY A 64 -1.74 -13.41 -3.40
#